data_AF-A0A354BS73-F1
#
_entry.id   AF-A0A354BS73-F1
#
_cell.length_a   1.000
_cell.length_b   1.000
_cell.length_c   1.000
_cell.angle_alpha   90.00
_cell.angle_beta   90.00
_cell.angle_gamma   90.00
#
_symmetry.space_group_name_H-M   'P 1'
#
loop_
_entity.id
_entity.type
_entity.pdbx_description
1 polymer ?
#
loop_
_entity_poly.entity_id
_entity_poly.type
_entity_poly.pdbx_seq_one_letter_code
_entity_poly.pdbx_strand_id
1 'polypeptide(L)'
;MKRTCLILMLILAGIWSCKVEKHEVFIEAESFGKKGGWVVDPQFVFQMGSPYLLAHGLGKPVEDAVNEVNIPAPGKYHVWARTMNWAPGEWDAPGRFRLTFDGKELFADLGTVDAWGWQYAGTIKVRDTVLTIGLHDRPLLGGNASSEIGGC
;
A
#
# COMPACT_ATOMS: atom_id res chain seq x y z
N MET A 1 -51.30 20.72 -15.76
CA MET A 1 -50.15 21.12 -16.61
C MET A 1 -49.03 21.77 -15.82
N LYS A 2 -49.22 22.95 -15.19
CA LYS A 2 -48.14 23.63 -14.42
C LYS A 2 -47.61 22.83 -13.22
N ARG A 3 -48.50 22.19 -12.44
CA ARG A 3 -48.13 21.35 -11.28
C ARG A 3 -47.42 20.04 -11.69
N THR A 4 -47.81 19.46 -12.83
CA THR A 4 -47.21 18.24 -13.38
C THR A 4 -45.79 18.50 -13.93
N CYS A 5 -45.55 19.65 -14.56
CA CYS A 5 -44.20 20.10 -14.95
C CYS A 5 -43.27 20.31 -13.74
N LEU A 6 -43.80 20.88 -12.65
CA LEU A 6 -43.01 21.19 -11.45
C LEU A 6 -42.50 19.91 -10.75
N ILE A 7 -43.35 18.88 -10.70
CA ILE A 7 -42.99 17.57 -10.14
C ILE A 7 -41.93 16.87 -11.00
N LEU A 8 -42.04 16.97 -12.33
CA LEU A 8 -41.06 16.40 -13.26
C LEU A 8 -39.67 17.08 -13.15
N MET A 9 -39.63 18.40 -12.92
CA MET A 9 -38.39 19.15 -12.68
C MET A 9 -37.72 18.79 -11.34
N LEU A 10 -38.49 18.57 -10.28
CA LEU A 10 -37.98 18.14 -8.97
C LEU A 10 -37.41 16.71 -9.00
N ILE A 11 -38.01 15.81 -9.80
CA ILE A 11 -37.50 14.44 -10.00
C ILE A 11 -36.20 14.44 -10.82
N LEU A 12 -36.06 15.32 -11.83
CA LEU A 12 -34.81 15.46 -12.60
C LEU A 12 -33.65 16.06 -11.78
N ALA A 13 -33.94 16.95 -10.82
CA ALA A 13 -32.92 17.55 -9.96
C ALA A 13 -32.33 16.56 -8.92
N GLY A 14 -33.09 15.53 -8.53
CA GLY A 14 -32.64 14.50 -7.59
C GLY A 14 -31.61 13.51 -8.17
N ILE A 15 -31.34 13.57 -9.48
CA ILE A 15 -30.40 12.68 -10.19
C ILE A 15 -29.03 13.34 -10.41
N TRP A 16 -28.83 14.58 -9.96
CA TRP A 16 -27.49 15.16 -9.79
C TRP A 16 -26.82 14.51 -8.57
N SER A 17 -26.48 13.23 -8.75
CA SER A 17 -25.74 12.41 -7.82
C SER A 17 -24.36 13.03 -7.61
N CYS A 18 -23.96 13.15 -6.35
CA CYS A 18 -22.60 13.47 -5.96
C CYS A 18 -21.68 12.37 -6.52
N LYS A 19 -20.90 12.67 -7.56
CA LYS A 19 -19.88 11.76 -8.06
C LYS A 19 -18.80 11.67 -6.99
N VAL A 20 -18.76 10.55 -6.27
CA VAL A 20 -17.59 10.18 -5.47
C VAL A 20 -16.54 9.71 -6.45
N GLU A 21 -15.52 10.54 -6.70
CA GLU A 21 -14.36 10.12 -7.46
C GLU A 21 -13.61 9.04 -6.67
N LYS A 22 -13.39 7.90 -7.32
CA LYS A 22 -12.60 6.80 -6.78
C LYS A 22 -11.24 6.84 -7.45
N HIS A 23 -10.20 6.82 -6.64
CA HIS A 23 -8.82 6.82 -7.12
C HIS A 23 -8.17 5.52 -6.69
N GLU A 24 -7.52 4.86 -7.63
CA GLU A 24 -6.72 3.68 -7.37
C GLU A 24 -5.27 4.03 -7.73
N VAL A 25 -4.35 3.76 -6.81
CA VAL A 25 -2.92 3.99 -7.00
C VAL A 25 -2.18 2.69 -6.73
N PHE A 26 -1.35 2.27 -7.69
CA PHE A 26 -0.43 1.14 -7.57
C PHE A 26 1.00 1.66 -7.59
N ILE A 27 1.80 1.20 -6.62
CA ILE A 27 3.16 1.65 -6.41
C ILE A 27 4.07 0.43 -6.32
N GLU A 28 4.96 0.33 -7.29
CA GLU A 28 5.95 -0.74 -7.42
C GLU A 28 7.14 -0.45 -6.47
N ALA A 29 7.33 -1.29 -5.46
CA ALA A 29 8.29 -1.05 -4.39
C ALA A 29 9.74 -1.13 -4.90
N GLU A 30 10.03 -2.00 -5.87
CA GLU A 30 11.34 -2.15 -6.50
C GLU A 30 11.81 -0.87 -7.21
N SER A 31 10.85 -0.01 -7.59
CA SER A 31 11.10 1.29 -8.22
C SER A 31 11.45 2.41 -7.22
N PHE A 32 11.51 2.13 -5.92
CA PHE A 32 11.87 3.13 -4.91
C PHE A 32 13.23 3.75 -5.18
N GLY A 33 13.29 5.09 -5.18
CA GLY A 33 14.52 5.85 -5.43
C GLY A 33 15.59 5.66 -4.35
N LYS A 34 15.18 5.57 -3.08
CA LYS A 34 16.06 5.21 -1.96
C LYS A 34 15.66 3.84 -1.44
N LYS A 35 16.50 2.82 -1.66
CA LYS A 35 16.21 1.45 -1.18
C LYS A 35 16.70 1.17 0.24
N GLY A 36 17.51 2.06 0.82
CA GLY A 36 18.10 1.82 2.15
C GLY A 36 18.92 0.53 2.14
N GLY A 37 18.63 -0.38 3.07
CA GLY A 37 19.22 -1.72 3.08
C GLY A 37 18.34 -2.82 2.44
N TRP A 38 17.28 -2.45 1.74
CA TRP A 38 16.46 -3.37 0.95
C TRP A 38 17.12 -3.66 -0.41
N VAL A 39 16.98 -4.89 -0.89
CA VAL A 39 17.51 -5.34 -2.19
C VAL A 39 16.37 -5.74 -3.12
N VAL A 40 16.55 -5.52 -4.42
CA VAL A 40 15.58 -6.00 -5.42
C VAL A 40 15.82 -7.48 -5.68
N ASP A 41 14.79 -8.29 -5.52
CA ASP A 41 14.84 -9.73 -5.73
C ASP A 41 13.88 -10.17 -6.86
N PRO A 42 14.37 -10.84 -7.91
CA PRO A 42 13.56 -11.28 -9.04
C PRO A 42 13.00 -12.71 -8.90
N GLN A 43 13.22 -13.42 -7.79
CA GLN A 43 12.92 -14.86 -7.65
C GLN A 43 11.48 -15.24 -8.05
N PHE A 44 10.51 -14.37 -7.78
CA PHE A 44 9.09 -14.62 -8.02
C PHE A 44 8.47 -13.83 -9.18
N VAL A 45 9.28 -13.22 -10.06
CA VAL A 45 8.78 -12.37 -11.18
C VAL A 45 7.74 -13.09 -12.04
N PHE A 46 7.92 -14.38 -12.35
CA PHE A 46 6.94 -15.12 -13.16
C PHE A 46 5.57 -15.31 -12.49
N GLN A 47 5.52 -15.29 -11.16
CA GLN A 47 4.28 -15.39 -10.38
C GLN A 47 3.69 -14.00 -10.09
N MET A 48 4.55 -13.01 -9.86
CA MET A 48 4.18 -11.69 -9.38
C MET A 48 3.93 -10.69 -10.49
N GLY A 49 4.61 -10.83 -11.63
CA GLY A 49 4.65 -9.84 -12.71
C GLY A 49 5.76 -8.80 -12.54
N SER A 50 6.28 -8.61 -11.33
CA SER A 50 7.36 -7.68 -10.99
C SER A 50 8.33 -8.28 -9.96
N PRO A 51 9.57 -7.75 -9.86
CA PRO A 51 10.46 -8.01 -8.72
C PRO A 51 9.86 -7.45 -7.42
N TYR A 52 10.48 -7.77 -6.28
CA TYR A 52 10.06 -7.23 -4.98
C TYR A 52 11.26 -6.71 -4.20
N LEU A 53 11.00 -5.88 -3.19
CA LEU A 53 12.03 -5.49 -2.23
C LEU A 53 12.14 -6.52 -1.11
N LEU A 54 13.36 -6.97 -0.89
CA LEU A 54 13.76 -7.90 0.15
C LEU A 54 14.61 -7.20 1.22
N ALA A 55 14.19 -7.26 2.49
CA ALA A 55 15.05 -6.86 3.61
C ALA A 55 15.73 -8.11 4.19
N HIS A 56 16.95 -8.40 3.76
CA HIS A 56 17.65 -9.61 4.23
C HIS A 56 17.93 -9.55 5.74
N GLY A 57 18.33 -8.36 6.23
CA GLY A 57 18.34 -7.94 7.64
C GLY A 57 18.55 -9.04 8.68
N LEU A 58 19.56 -9.91 8.52
CA LEU A 58 19.86 -11.14 9.29
C LEU A 58 19.60 -11.03 10.82
N GLY A 59 18.35 -11.03 11.25
CA GLY A 59 17.91 -10.69 12.61
C GLY A 59 18.12 -9.23 13.06
N LYS A 60 18.48 -8.29 12.16
CA LYS A 60 18.69 -6.87 12.47
C LYS A 60 17.96 -5.98 11.46
N PRO A 61 17.23 -4.94 11.91
CA PRO A 61 16.59 -4.00 11.02
C PRO A 61 17.57 -3.37 10.03
N VAL A 62 17.18 -3.30 8.76
CA VAL A 62 17.87 -2.53 7.74
C VAL A 62 17.37 -1.09 7.68
N GLU A 63 18.11 -0.19 7.01
CA GLU A 63 17.64 1.17 6.75
C GLU A 63 16.39 1.14 5.85
N ASP A 64 15.42 1.99 6.17
CA ASP A 64 14.17 2.13 5.44
C ASP A 64 14.38 2.41 3.94
N ALA A 65 13.57 1.74 3.10
CA ALA A 65 13.38 2.16 1.73
C ALA A 65 12.33 3.29 1.70
N VAL A 66 12.57 4.33 0.91
CA VAL A 66 11.73 5.53 0.83
C VAL A 66 11.57 5.95 -0.63
N ASN A 67 10.36 6.38 -0.98
CA ASN A 67 10.05 6.98 -2.26
C ASN A 67 9.07 8.13 -2.12
N GLU A 68 9.17 9.09 -3.02
CA GLU A 68 8.15 10.12 -3.20
C GLU A 68 7.23 9.69 -4.34
N VAL A 69 5.91 9.77 -4.12
CA VAL A 69 4.91 9.38 -5.11
C VAL A 69 3.89 10.49 -5.32
N ASN A 70 3.35 10.53 -6.55
CA ASN A 70 2.24 11.41 -6.88
C ASN A 70 0.92 10.65 -6.72
N ILE A 71 0.06 11.17 -5.86
CA ILE A 71 -1.29 10.70 -5.58
C ILE A 71 -2.27 11.59 -6.36
N PRO A 72 -3.32 11.04 -7.00
CA PRO A 72 -4.20 11.79 -7.89
C PRO A 72 -5.01 12.90 -7.18
N ALA A 73 -5.33 12.73 -5.90
CA ALA A 73 -6.05 13.73 -5.12
C ALA A 73 -5.82 13.60 -3.60
N PRO A 74 -5.90 14.68 -2.81
CA PRO A 74 -6.02 14.60 -1.36
C PRO A 74 -7.28 13.82 -0.95
N GLY A 75 -7.21 13.07 0.14
CA GLY A 75 -8.33 12.22 0.55
C GLY A 75 -7.98 11.20 1.62
N LYS A 76 -8.96 10.37 1.96
CA LYS A 76 -8.74 9.17 2.77
C LYS A 76 -8.45 8.01 1.82
N TYR A 77 -7.33 7.34 2.02
CA TYR A 77 -6.95 6.16 1.27
C TYR A 77 -6.92 4.96 2.19
N HIS A 78 -7.44 3.84 1.71
CA HIS A 78 -7.17 2.54 2.27
C HIS A 78 -5.87 2.02 1.65
N VAL A 79 -5.03 1.35 2.45
CA VAL A 79 -3.70 0.94 2.05
C VAL A 79 -3.56 -0.57 2.19
N TRP A 80 -3.03 -1.20 1.15
CA TRP A 80 -2.66 -2.60 1.12
C TRP A 80 -1.22 -2.75 0.63
N ALA A 81 -0.55 -3.81 1.05
CA ALA A 81 0.72 -4.24 0.49
C ALA A 81 0.59 -5.67 -0.02
N ARG A 82 1.17 -5.95 -1.19
CA ARG A 82 1.30 -7.32 -1.70
C ARG A 82 2.59 -7.91 -1.14
N THR A 83 2.44 -8.90 -0.27
CA THR A 83 3.52 -9.45 0.57
C THR A 83 3.41 -10.96 0.67
N MET A 84 4.44 -11.59 1.20
CA MET A 84 4.42 -12.99 1.61
C MET A 84 5.25 -13.18 2.88
N ASN A 85 4.84 -14.10 3.74
CA ASN A 85 5.72 -14.71 4.72
C ASN A 85 6.61 -15.72 3.99
N TRP A 86 7.92 -15.44 3.92
CA TRP A 86 8.89 -16.29 3.22
C TRP A 86 9.24 -17.57 3.98
N ALA A 87 8.96 -17.63 5.28
CA ALA A 87 9.23 -18.78 6.15
C ALA A 87 8.00 -19.07 7.04
N PRO A 88 6.90 -19.59 6.46
CA PRO A 88 5.72 -19.95 7.22
C PRO A 88 5.97 -21.16 8.13
N GLY A 89 5.33 -21.16 9.30
CA GLY A 89 5.42 -22.23 10.29
C GLY A 89 4.72 -21.88 11.59
N GLU A 90 4.89 -22.72 12.62
CA GLU A 90 4.33 -22.50 13.97
C GLU A 90 5.17 -21.48 14.77
N TRP A 91 5.52 -20.36 14.13
CA TRP A 91 6.28 -19.25 14.69
C TRP A 91 5.85 -17.93 14.05
N ASP A 92 6.16 -16.84 14.72
CA ASP A 92 5.97 -15.49 14.19
C ASP A 92 6.76 -15.30 12.89
N ALA A 93 6.11 -14.73 11.86
CA ALA A 93 6.75 -14.41 10.60
C ALA A 93 8.08 -13.66 10.85
N PRO A 94 9.22 -14.21 10.40
CA PRO A 94 10.52 -13.69 10.78
C PRO A 94 10.84 -12.37 10.08
N GLY A 95 10.32 -12.21 8.86
CA GLY A 95 10.37 -10.98 8.11
C GLY A 95 9.05 -10.23 8.16
N ARG A 96 8.98 -9.19 9.00
CA ARG A 96 7.86 -8.25 9.03
C ARG A 96 8.33 -6.84 8.78
N PHE A 97 7.43 -6.02 8.26
CA PHE A 97 7.68 -4.61 8.06
C PHE A 97 6.40 -3.81 8.26
N ARG A 98 6.54 -2.49 8.35
CA ARG A 98 5.43 -1.54 8.39
C ARG A 98 5.58 -0.51 7.30
N LEU A 99 4.47 0.07 6.89
CA LEU A 99 4.46 1.20 5.97
C LEU A 99 4.54 2.52 6.74
N THR A 100 5.31 3.45 6.20
CA THR A 100 5.36 4.83 6.68
C THR A 100 4.83 5.78 5.60
N PHE A 101 4.11 6.82 6.02
CA PHE A 101 3.53 7.86 5.16
C PHE A 101 3.83 9.22 5.77
N ASP A 102 4.59 10.06 5.07
CA ASP A 102 5.15 11.32 5.57
C ASP A 102 5.81 11.18 6.95
N GLY A 103 6.59 10.11 7.11
CA GLY A 103 7.28 9.76 8.36
C GLY A 103 6.39 9.19 9.46
N LYS A 104 5.09 8.97 9.22
CA LYS A 104 4.17 8.33 10.18
C LYS A 104 3.97 6.86 9.88
N GLU A 105 4.25 6.02 10.86
CA GLU A 105 4.10 4.56 10.76
C GLU A 105 2.64 4.12 10.89
N LEU A 106 2.22 3.17 10.05
CA LEU A 106 1.00 2.38 10.23
C LEU A 106 1.28 1.18 11.15
N PHE A 107 0.37 0.90 12.09
CA PHE A 107 0.60 -0.12 13.12
C PHE A 107 0.54 -1.57 12.63
N ALA A 108 0.01 -1.84 11.43
CA ALA A 108 -0.14 -3.19 10.91
C ALA A 108 1.22 -3.77 10.51
N ASP A 109 1.62 -4.88 11.14
CA ASP A 109 2.76 -5.67 10.69
C ASP A 109 2.39 -6.46 9.43
N LEU A 110 3.18 -6.28 8.37
CA LEU A 110 3.02 -6.87 7.05
C LEU A 110 4.04 -7.98 6.79
N GLY A 111 3.83 -8.82 5.78
CA GLY A 111 4.68 -9.97 5.50
C GLY A 111 4.32 -11.19 6.36
N THR A 112 3.08 -11.25 6.86
CA THR A 112 2.61 -12.30 7.77
C THR A 112 1.62 -13.27 7.13
N VAL A 113 1.31 -13.10 5.84
CA VAL A 113 0.36 -13.94 5.11
C VAL A 113 1.06 -15.09 4.38
N ASP A 114 0.40 -16.24 4.31
CA ASP A 114 0.89 -17.38 3.55
C ASP A 114 0.76 -17.13 2.05
N ALA A 115 1.83 -17.43 1.32
CA ALA A 115 1.97 -17.13 -0.11
C ALA A 115 1.81 -15.64 -0.45
N TRP A 116 1.98 -15.31 -1.73
CA TRP A 116 1.83 -13.94 -2.21
C TRP A 116 0.37 -13.49 -2.16
N GLY A 117 0.10 -12.43 -1.41
CA GLY A 117 -1.25 -11.89 -1.27
C GLY A 117 -1.29 -10.44 -0.81
N TRP A 118 -2.45 -9.81 -1.00
CA TRP A 118 -2.72 -8.46 -0.52
C TRP A 118 -3.04 -8.48 0.97
N GLN A 119 -2.26 -7.75 1.75
CA GLN A 119 -2.45 -7.57 3.18
C GLN A 119 -2.82 -6.12 3.46
N TYR A 120 -3.91 -5.92 4.20
CA TYR A 120 -4.39 -4.58 4.56
C TYR A 120 -3.49 -3.95 5.62
N ALA A 121 -2.98 -2.74 5.35
CA ALA A 121 -2.07 -1.99 6.22
C ALA A 121 -2.78 -0.92 7.05
N GLY A 122 -3.99 -0.50 6.65
CA GLY A 122 -4.79 0.51 7.36
C GLY A 122 -5.28 1.63 6.46
N THR A 123 -5.54 2.79 7.06
CA THR A 123 -5.97 3.99 6.32
C THR A 123 -5.08 5.19 6.62
N ILE A 124 -4.83 5.99 5.60
CA ILE A 124 -4.14 7.28 5.73
C ILE A 124 -5.05 8.43 5.29
N LYS A 125 -4.73 9.64 5.77
CA LYS A 125 -5.33 10.88 5.26
C LYS A 125 -4.26 11.67 4.53
N VAL A 126 -4.33 11.65 3.20
CA VAL A 126 -3.46 12.39 2.30
C VAL A 126 -3.97 13.82 2.19
N ARG A 127 -3.07 14.79 2.33
CA ARG A 127 -3.41 16.23 2.32
C ARG A 127 -2.95 16.95 1.06
N ASP A 128 -1.98 16.38 0.36
CA ASP A 128 -1.36 16.92 -0.84
C ASP A 128 -1.21 15.81 -1.88
N THR A 129 -0.96 16.15 -3.14
CA THR A 129 -0.74 15.17 -4.21
C THR A 129 0.65 14.57 -4.19
N VAL A 130 1.58 15.11 -3.41
CA VAL A 130 2.91 14.52 -3.18
C VAL A 130 2.94 13.86 -1.82
N LEU A 131 3.32 12.58 -1.78
CA LEU A 131 3.33 11.76 -0.57
C LEU A 131 4.67 11.01 -0.46
N THR A 132 5.32 11.10 0.69
CA THR A 132 6.50 10.26 0.96
C THR A 132 6.04 8.94 1.56
N ILE A 133 6.44 7.83 0.95
CA ILE A 133 6.14 6.47 1.41
C ILE A 133 7.44 5.77 1.80
N GLY A 134 7.41 4.98 2.86
CA GLY A 134 8.53 4.14 3.25
C GLY A 134 8.16 2.73 3.70
N LEU A 135 9.15 1.85 3.61
CA LEU A 135 9.13 0.48 4.11
C LEU A 135 10.06 0.41 5.32
N HIS A 136 9.47 0.26 6.51
CA HIS A 136 10.18 0.21 7.77
C HIS A 136 10.35 -1.25 8.24
N ASP A 137 11.60 -1.72 8.29
CA ASP A 137 11.93 -3.10 8.65
C ASP A 137 11.67 -3.38 10.14
N ARG A 138 10.92 -4.45 10.43
CA ARG A 138 10.53 -4.89 11.77
C ARG A 138 10.77 -6.39 11.94
N PRO A 139 12.02 -6.85 11.76
CA PRO A 139 12.31 -8.28 11.76
C PRO A 139 12.12 -8.85 13.16
N LEU A 140 11.55 -10.04 13.24
CA LEU A 140 11.73 -10.89 14.41
C LEU A 140 12.99 -11.76 14.23
N LEU A 141 13.20 -12.29 13.01
CA LEU A 141 14.37 -13.08 12.57
C LEU A 141 14.65 -12.95 11.04
N GLY A 142 14.69 -11.73 10.47
CA GLY A 142 15.16 -11.45 9.09
C GLY A 142 14.26 -11.87 7.91
N GLY A 143 14.35 -11.13 6.79
CA GLY A 143 13.80 -11.49 5.47
C GLY A 143 12.41 -10.90 5.12
N ASN A 144 12.24 -9.61 4.86
CA ASN A 144 10.90 -9.11 4.44
C ASN A 144 10.71 -9.20 2.94
N ALA A 145 9.50 -9.37 2.43
CA ALA A 145 9.18 -9.25 1.00
C ALA A 145 8.00 -8.28 0.78
N SER A 146 8.18 -7.26 -0.07
CA SER A 146 7.10 -6.37 -0.51
C SER A 146 7.24 -6.08 -2.01
N SER A 147 6.22 -6.41 -2.82
CA SER A 147 6.23 -6.08 -4.26
C SER A 147 5.47 -4.78 -4.55
N GLU A 148 4.28 -4.60 -3.97
CA GLU A 148 3.36 -3.54 -4.40
C GLU A 148 2.64 -2.90 -3.21
N ILE A 149 2.43 -1.57 -3.24
CA ILE A 149 1.54 -0.86 -2.32
C ILE A 149 0.35 -0.34 -3.14
N GLY A 150 -0.85 -0.82 -2.83
CA GLY A 150 -2.09 -0.46 -3.49
C GLY A 150 -2.99 0.35 -2.56
N GLY A 151 -3.70 1.36 -3.09
CA GLY A 151 -4.71 2.06 -2.33
C GLY A 151 -5.96 2.43 -3.12
N CYS A 152 -7.10 2.36 -2.44
CA CYS A 152 -8.45 2.71 -2.92
C CYS A 152 -9.05 3.81 -2.03
#